data_AF-Q2S7G8-F1
#
_entry.id   AF-Q2S7G8-F1
#
_cell.length_a   1.000
_cell.length_b   1.000
_cell.length_c   1.000
_cell.angle_alpha   90.00
_cell.angle_beta   90.00
_cell.angle_gamma   90.00
#
_symmetry.space_group_name_H-M   'P 1'
#
loop_
_entity.id
_entity.type
_entity.pdbx_description
1 polymer ?
#
loop_
_entity_poly.entity_id
_entity_poly.type
_entity_poly.pdbx_seq_one_letter_code
_entity_poly.pdbx_strand_id
1 'polypeptide(L)'
;MPAILNTGRDLIAQKQAAGQPLIINQFILADLDGLDPSQPVNPNEATPAASAIVWRGPVTKSGYVSPDQVVYSLLLGVNVGDFYYNWVGLQAEDGTLVAAAYTERQPKRKTQGVNLGNTITRNFMIAFTDAQAVTQITVNAQTWQIDFTARLDGIDERERLSNLDIYGAQAFLGDGFLLRKESGQYTLKAGQGYVGGVRVAQDTDQAINPGSLPKNVWLDVSLQGNATDVAPVIKVVCSNADQASFVDGANRLHHLVKVASIAGDGAVTDHRNRLGDPKPLYQLFLKVADVADNLTTSASDKPLSAAQGKALKQLADAKLGATQTAVNADKLGGLTPAHYSKVADIVNNLTTNLSNKPLSAAQGVALKQLADAKLGATQTAVNADKLGGLTPSHYQKTSDRIDAARLVNVPSQWTAQVGLSNSVSSTNQSVAASSYAVKIAYDLANAALPRNGKAADASKLDGLPSWTFIRHTDQTSHSANNGYVRTSTGIIIQWGTVGVVNDGSVPFSFPIAFPSICYVVVGNRMDAGSTKILPIHTWNHTAFYVDRSDSIENVTYLAYVAIGR
;
A
#
# COMPACT_ATOMS: atom_id res chain seq x y z
N MET A 1 2.27 17.95 -42.77
CA MET A 1 2.72 17.85 -41.37
C MET A 1 3.55 19.08 -41.02
N PRO A 2 3.46 19.64 -39.81
CA PRO A 2 4.30 20.76 -39.40
C PRO A 2 5.78 20.37 -39.41
N ALA A 3 6.65 21.29 -39.82
CA ALA A 3 8.09 21.09 -39.84
C ALA A 3 8.83 22.30 -39.25
N ILE A 4 9.89 22.02 -38.49
CA ILE A 4 10.85 23.04 -38.05
C ILE A 4 11.73 23.39 -39.25
N LEU A 5 11.86 24.70 -39.54
CA LEU A 5 12.68 25.23 -40.61
C LEU A 5 14.15 25.31 -40.17
N ASN A 6 15.07 25.44 -41.12
CA ASN A 6 16.50 25.55 -40.82
C ASN A 6 16.81 26.80 -39.98
N THR A 7 16.17 27.94 -40.27
CA THR A 7 16.20 29.14 -39.43
C THR A 7 15.74 28.86 -38.00
N GLY A 8 14.71 28.02 -37.83
CA GLY A 8 14.24 27.57 -36.52
C GLY A 8 15.23 26.66 -35.81
N ARG A 9 15.85 25.70 -36.52
CA ARG A 9 16.89 24.81 -35.97
C ARG A 9 18.11 25.62 -35.49
N ASP A 10 18.56 26.58 -36.30
CA ASP A 10 19.68 27.44 -35.97
C ASP A 10 19.40 28.28 -34.73
N LEU A 11 18.19 28.87 -34.64
CA LEU A 11 17.76 29.62 -33.46
C LEU A 11 17.65 28.73 -32.21
N ILE A 12 17.08 27.53 -32.34
CA ILE A 12 17.00 26.54 -31.24
C ILE A 12 18.41 26.23 -30.71
N ALA A 13 19.34 25.89 -31.61
CA ALA A 13 20.72 25.58 -31.25
C ALA A 13 21.44 26.78 -30.60
N GLN A 14 21.22 27.99 -31.13
CA GLN A 14 21.78 29.23 -30.56
C GLN A 14 21.27 29.48 -29.14
N LYS A 15 19.95 29.35 -28.91
CA LYS A 15 19.33 29.57 -27.59
C LYS A 15 19.76 28.50 -26.57
N GLN A 16 19.85 27.24 -27.00
CA GLN A 16 20.39 26.14 -26.21
C GLN A 16 21.84 26.40 -25.77
N ALA A 17 22.73 26.73 -26.71
CA ALA A 17 24.13 27.00 -26.42
C ALA A 17 24.33 28.22 -25.49
N ALA A 18 23.45 29.22 -25.60
CA ALA A 18 23.49 30.42 -24.77
C ALA A 18 22.78 30.26 -23.40
N GLY A 19 22.10 29.13 -23.15
CA GLY A 19 21.27 28.95 -21.95
C GLY A 19 20.11 29.95 -21.85
N GLN A 20 19.62 30.46 -22.98
CA GLN A 20 18.56 31.46 -23.05
C GLN A 20 17.21 30.83 -23.44
N PRO A 21 16.08 31.39 -22.97
CA PRO A 21 14.77 30.91 -23.38
C PRO A 21 14.49 31.17 -24.86
N LEU A 22 13.90 30.18 -25.53
CA LEU A 22 13.32 30.33 -26.86
C LEU A 22 11.86 30.80 -26.74
N ILE A 23 11.63 32.07 -27.07
CA ILE A 23 10.29 32.69 -27.01
C ILE A 23 9.67 32.67 -28.41
N ILE A 24 8.71 31.77 -28.60
CA ILE A 24 7.82 31.74 -29.77
C ILE A 24 6.49 32.34 -29.36
N ASN A 25 6.17 33.53 -29.89
CA ASN A 25 5.05 34.33 -29.42
C ASN A 25 4.06 34.72 -30.53
N GLN A 26 4.33 34.41 -31.80
CA GLN A 26 3.47 34.81 -32.91
C GLN A 26 3.07 33.65 -33.83
N PHE A 27 1.81 33.69 -34.24
CA PHE A 27 1.29 32.94 -35.38
C PHE A 27 1.19 33.85 -36.61
N ILE A 28 1.47 33.26 -37.77
CA ILE A 28 1.29 33.88 -39.09
C ILE A 28 0.38 32.97 -39.90
N LEU A 29 -0.67 33.54 -40.49
CA LEU A 29 -1.53 32.86 -41.47
C LEU A 29 -1.36 33.53 -42.83
N ALA A 30 -1.19 32.72 -43.87
CA ALA A 30 -1.06 33.20 -45.25
C ALA A 30 -1.93 32.39 -46.21
N ASP A 31 -2.35 33.05 -47.30
CA ASP A 31 -3.01 32.44 -48.45
C ASP A 31 -2.02 32.42 -49.61
N LEU A 32 -1.33 31.29 -49.78
CA LEU A 32 -0.34 31.08 -50.83
C LEU A 32 -1.00 30.47 -52.06
N ASP A 33 -0.94 31.16 -53.19
CA ASP A 33 -1.52 30.65 -54.43
C ASP A 33 -0.80 29.37 -54.88
N GLY A 34 -1.58 28.37 -55.32
CA GLY A 34 -1.07 27.08 -55.81
C GLY A 34 -0.37 26.17 -54.78
N LEU A 35 -0.44 26.45 -53.48
CA LEU A 35 0.19 25.60 -52.46
C LEU A 35 -0.46 24.21 -52.41
N ASP A 36 0.35 23.16 -52.61
CA ASP A 36 -0.07 21.76 -52.48
C ASP A 36 0.12 21.29 -51.01
N PRO A 37 -0.96 21.06 -50.25
CA PRO A 37 -0.87 20.67 -48.84
C PRO A 37 -0.37 19.22 -48.64
N SER A 38 -0.27 18.41 -49.70
CA SER A 38 0.26 17.06 -49.64
C SER A 38 1.79 17.00 -49.65
N GLN A 39 2.45 18.05 -50.12
CA GLN A 39 3.91 18.13 -50.14
C GLN A 39 4.48 18.39 -48.74
N PRO A 40 5.70 17.90 -48.45
CA PRO A 40 6.41 18.29 -47.23
C PRO A 40 6.71 19.79 -47.24
N VAL A 41 6.73 20.38 -46.05
CA VAL A 41 7.13 21.78 -45.84
C VAL A 41 8.59 21.96 -46.25
N ASN A 42 8.90 23.01 -47.01
CA ASN A 42 10.27 23.31 -47.42
C ASN A 42 11.11 23.72 -46.20
N PRO A 43 12.21 23.02 -45.85
CA PRO A 43 13.02 23.36 -44.68
C PRO A 43 13.69 24.75 -44.75
N ASN A 44 13.86 25.31 -45.95
CA ASN A 44 14.42 26.65 -46.17
C ASN A 44 13.33 27.68 -46.52
N GLU A 45 12.09 27.43 -46.15
CA GLU A 45 10.99 28.35 -46.46
C GLU A 45 11.22 29.73 -45.83
N ALA A 46 11.12 30.76 -46.66
CA ALA A 46 11.15 32.14 -46.19
C ALA A 46 9.79 32.54 -45.60
N THR A 47 9.78 33.61 -44.80
CA THR A 47 8.50 34.20 -44.37
C THR A 47 7.71 34.63 -45.62
N PRO A 48 6.42 34.27 -45.74
CA PRO A 48 5.58 34.69 -46.86
C PRO A 48 5.64 36.20 -47.10
N ALA A 49 5.52 36.60 -48.38
CA ALA A 49 5.46 38.01 -48.74
C ALA A 49 4.29 38.70 -48.01
N ALA A 50 4.48 39.98 -47.67
CA ALA A 50 3.50 40.74 -46.89
C ALA A 50 2.10 40.75 -47.52
N SER A 51 2.00 40.69 -48.85
CA SER A 51 0.74 40.62 -49.60
C SER A 51 -0.01 39.29 -49.45
N ALA A 52 0.67 38.20 -49.10
CA ALA A 52 0.06 36.89 -48.91
C ALA A 52 -0.32 36.62 -47.44
N ILE A 53 0.23 37.39 -46.49
CA ILE A 53 -0.09 37.27 -45.07
C ILE A 53 -1.47 37.88 -44.83
N VAL A 54 -2.43 37.04 -44.47
CA VAL A 54 -3.81 37.45 -44.20
C VAL A 54 -4.05 37.75 -42.72
N TRP A 55 -3.23 37.19 -41.83
CA TRP A 55 -3.33 37.45 -40.41
C TRP A 55 -2.01 37.20 -39.67
N ARG A 56 -1.72 38.02 -38.66
CA ARG A 56 -0.61 37.84 -37.73
C ARG A 56 -1.07 38.26 -36.33
N GLY A 57 -0.67 37.51 -35.32
CA GLY A 57 -0.99 37.86 -33.94
C GLY A 57 -0.40 36.90 -32.92
N PRO A 58 -0.65 37.15 -31.63
CA PRO A 58 0.01 36.42 -30.56
C PRO A 58 -0.45 34.96 -30.48
N VAL A 59 0.43 34.11 -29.98
CA VAL A 59 0.07 32.79 -29.43
C VAL A 59 -0.94 33.02 -28.30
N THR A 60 -2.12 32.39 -28.40
CA THR A 60 -3.17 32.53 -27.38
C THR A 60 -2.95 31.60 -26.19
N LYS A 61 -2.29 30.46 -26.40
CA LYS A 61 -1.94 29.51 -25.34
C LYS A 61 -0.76 28.65 -25.74
N SER A 62 0.05 28.21 -24.78
CA SER A 62 1.14 27.26 -24.99
C SER A 62 1.13 26.19 -23.90
N GLY A 63 1.69 25.03 -24.20
CA GLY A 63 1.84 23.93 -23.23
C GLY A 63 2.91 22.92 -23.66
N TYR A 64 3.43 22.15 -22.70
CA TYR A 64 4.33 21.02 -23.00
C TYR A 64 3.53 19.70 -23.01
N VAL A 65 3.90 18.80 -23.92
CA VAL A 65 3.32 17.44 -24.05
C VAL A 65 4.26 16.41 -23.44
N SER A 66 5.56 16.58 -23.69
CA SER A 66 6.67 15.79 -23.13
C SER A 66 7.91 16.71 -23.00
N PRO A 67 9.02 16.26 -22.40
CA PRO A 67 10.25 17.05 -22.33
C PRO A 67 10.75 17.58 -23.70
N ASP A 68 10.48 16.84 -24.78
CA ASP A 68 10.93 17.15 -26.15
C ASP A 68 9.82 17.68 -27.06
N GLN A 69 8.61 17.95 -26.52
CA GLN A 69 7.46 18.36 -27.33
C GLN A 69 6.69 19.48 -26.68
N VAL A 70 6.51 20.57 -27.42
CA VAL A 70 5.70 21.72 -27.01
C VAL A 70 4.69 22.06 -28.09
N VAL A 71 3.56 22.62 -27.66
CA VAL A 71 2.46 23.02 -28.53
C VAL A 71 2.09 24.47 -28.30
N TYR A 72 1.88 25.16 -29.41
CA TYR A 72 1.39 26.53 -29.44
C TYR A 72 -0.03 26.51 -30.01
N SER A 73 -0.88 27.41 -29.51
CA SER A 73 -2.25 27.52 -29.98
C SER A 73 -2.66 28.91 -30.33
N LEU A 74 -3.53 28.96 -31.31
CA LEU A 74 -4.16 30.15 -31.84
C LEU A 74 -5.67 29.98 -31.74
N LEU A 75 -6.31 30.88 -31.00
CA LEU A 75 -7.76 31.05 -30.97
C LEU A 75 -8.13 32.36 -31.67
N LEU A 76 -8.76 32.25 -32.84
CA LEU A 76 -9.34 33.37 -33.57
C LEU A 76 -10.85 33.39 -33.40
N GLY A 77 -11.35 34.31 -32.59
CA GLY A 77 -12.78 34.50 -32.37
C GLY A 77 -13.53 35.03 -33.59
N VAL A 78 -14.85 35.13 -33.44
CA VAL A 78 -15.78 35.54 -34.51
C VAL A 78 -15.58 36.97 -35.02
N ASN A 79 -14.78 37.81 -34.33
CA ASN A 79 -14.53 39.20 -34.71
C ASN A 79 -13.39 39.37 -35.74
N VAL A 80 -12.70 38.29 -36.10
CA VAL A 80 -11.54 38.27 -37.01
C VAL A 80 -11.92 37.57 -38.33
N GLY A 81 -11.52 38.13 -39.46
CA GLY A 81 -11.95 37.74 -40.82
C GLY A 81 -12.32 38.97 -41.65
N ASP A 82 -12.70 38.85 -42.93
CA ASP A 82 -12.84 37.64 -43.74
C ASP A 82 -11.57 37.35 -44.56
N PHE A 83 -11.09 36.11 -44.54
CA PHE A 83 -9.95 35.69 -45.37
C PHE A 83 -9.91 34.17 -45.55
N TYR A 84 -9.10 33.73 -46.51
CA TYR A 84 -8.70 32.33 -46.64
C TYR A 84 -7.25 32.18 -46.19
N TYR A 85 -6.86 30.98 -45.75
CA TYR A 85 -5.47 30.65 -45.50
C TYR A 85 -5.22 29.17 -45.80
N ASN A 86 -4.03 28.84 -46.27
CA ASN A 86 -3.56 27.48 -46.50
C ASN A 86 -2.15 27.24 -45.93
N TRP A 87 -1.57 28.27 -45.31
CA TRP A 87 -0.25 28.22 -44.70
C TRP A 87 -0.29 28.78 -43.28
N VAL A 88 0.40 28.11 -42.35
CA VAL A 88 0.48 28.48 -40.93
C VAL A 88 1.95 28.47 -40.51
N GLY A 89 2.41 29.55 -39.88
CA GLY A 89 3.78 29.69 -39.37
C GLY A 89 3.83 30.08 -37.91
N LEU A 90 4.90 29.64 -37.23
CA LEU A 90 5.31 30.07 -35.90
C LEU A 90 6.54 30.95 -35.99
N GLN A 91 6.48 32.14 -35.38
CA GLN A 91 7.59 33.08 -35.36
C GLN A 91 8.05 33.36 -33.92
N ALA A 92 9.37 33.44 -33.75
CA ALA A 92 10.01 33.85 -32.52
C ALA A 92 9.94 35.38 -32.32
N GLU A 93 10.16 35.83 -31.09
CA GLU A 93 10.14 37.25 -30.70
C GLU A 93 11.16 38.10 -31.49
N ASP A 94 12.28 37.52 -31.91
CA ASP A 94 13.31 38.17 -32.72
C ASP A 94 12.97 38.26 -34.22
N GLY A 95 11.77 37.80 -34.62
CA GLY A 95 11.31 37.80 -36.00
C GLY A 95 11.71 36.56 -36.80
N THR A 96 12.44 35.60 -36.20
CA THR A 96 12.83 34.36 -36.89
C THR A 96 11.61 33.46 -37.11
N LEU A 97 11.42 33.01 -38.36
CA LEU A 97 10.42 31.98 -38.66
C LEU A 97 10.95 30.61 -38.20
N VAL A 98 10.26 29.98 -37.25
CA VAL A 98 10.73 28.76 -36.59
C VAL A 98 10.18 27.52 -37.26
N ALA A 99 8.89 27.49 -37.53
CA ALA A 99 8.21 26.32 -38.09
C ALA A 99 7.06 26.74 -39.00
N ALA A 100 6.74 25.89 -39.98
CA ALA A 100 5.63 26.09 -40.91
C ALA A 100 4.83 24.80 -41.10
N ALA A 101 3.57 24.95 -41.52
CA ALA A 101 2.67 23.85 -41.85
C ALA A 101 1.74 24.27 -42.99
N TYR A 102 1.52 23.35 -43.93
CA TYR A 102 0.53 23.50 -44.98
C TYR A 102 -0.79 22.85 -44.57
N THR A 103 -1.89 23.43 -45.03
CA THR A 103 -3.25 22.91 -44.84
C THR A 103 -4.05 23.16 -46.11
N GLU A 104 -5.14 22.42 -46.32
CA GLU A 104 -6.10 22.75 -47.37
C GLU A 104 -6.62 24.18 -47.16
N ARG A 105 -7.00 24.89 -48.21
CA ARG A 105 -7.44 26.28 -48.11
C ARG A 105 -8.67 26.44 -47.21
N GLN A 106 -8.50 27.05 -46.05
CA GLN A 106 -9.50 27.20 -44.99
C GLN A 106 -10.15 28.59 -44.99
N PRO A 107 -11.48 28.71 -44.79
CA PRO A 107 -12.14 30.00 -44.62
C PRO A 107 -12.13 30.48 -43.15
N LYS A 108 -11.78 31.75 -42.92
CA LYS A 108 -12.09 32.50 -41.69
C LYS A 108 -13.14 33.55 -41.99
N ARG A 109 -14.31 33.44 -41.36
CA ARG A 109 -15.44 34.35 -41.51
C ARG A 109 -15.64 35.19 -40.26
N LYS A 110 -15.79 36.49 -40.44
CA LYS A 110 -16.12 37.45 -39.39
C LYS A 110 -17.64 37.56 -39.24
N THR A 111 -18.14 37.69 -38.02
CA THR A 111 -19.55 37.99 -37.78
C THR A 111 -19.87 39.39 -38.32
N GLN A 112 -20.85 39.47 -39.22
CA GLN A 112 -21.35 40.73 -39.78
C GLN A 112 -22.89 40.76 -39.70
N GLY A 113 -23.43 41.52 -38.75
CA GLY A 113 -24.87 41.60 -38.52
C GLY A 113 -25.46 40.24 -38.16
N VAL A 114 -26.38 39.75 -38.99
CA VAL A 114 -27.06 38.44 -38.82
C VAL A 114 -26.24 37.25 -39.35
N ASN A 115 -25.15 37.50 -40.09
CA ASN A 115 -24.28 36.45 -40.58
C ASN A 115 -23.26 36.07 -39.49
N LEU A 116 -23.46 34.90 -38.88
CA LEU A 116 -22.57 34.37 -37.86
C LEU A 116 -21.21 33.97 -38.47
N GLY A 117 -20.12 34.52 -37.93
CA GLY A 117 -18.75 34.11 -38.25
C GLY A 117 -18.35 32.79 -37.59
N ASN A 118 -17.17 32.28 -37.92
CA ASN A 118 -16.63 31.06 -37.29
C ASN A 118 -15.55 31.40 -36.26
N THR A 119 -15.36 30.55 -35.26
CA THR A 119 -14.17 30.57 -34.40
C THR A 119 -13.19 29.50 -34.90
N ILE A 120 -11.90 29.83 -34.94
CA ILE A 120 -10.86 28.87 -35.32
C ILE A 120 -9.94 28.66 -34.14
N THR A 121 -9.76 27.39 -33.75
CA THR A 121 -8.70 26.95 -32.84
C THR A 121 -7.69 26.14 -33.64
N ARG A 122 -6.42 26.56 -33.64
CA ARG A 122 -5.31 25.82 -34.27
C ARG A 122 -4.29 25.45 -33.23
N ASN A 123 -3.88 24.19 -33.26
CA ASN A 123 -2.82 23.65 -32.43
C ASN A 123 -1.62 23.35 -33.33
N PHE A 124 -0.45 23.89 -32.98
CA PHE A 124 0.79 23.74 -33.73
C PHE A 124 1.84 23.16 -32.80
N MET A 125 2.12 21.86 -32.99
CA MET A 125 3.11 21.13 -32.19
C MET A 125 4.47 21.15 -32.89
N ILE A 126 5.52 21.39 -32.11
CA ILE A 126 6.92 21.25 -32.55
C ILE A 126 7.64 20.29 -31.60
N ALA A 127 8.55 19.49 -32.15
CA ALA A 127 9.31 18.49 -31.41
C ALA A 127 10.81 18.69 -31.65
N PHE A 128 11.57 18.85 -30.57
CA PHE A 128 13.03 18.94 -30.57
C PHE A 128 13.57 18.63 -29.18
N THR A 129 14.83 18.21 -29.08
CA THR A 129 15.46 17.84 -27.81
C THR A 129 15.40 18.97 -26.79
N ASP A 130 14.98 18.65 -25.57
CA ASP A 130 14.85 19.58 -24.44
C ASP A 130 13.87 20.76 -24.69
N ALA A 131 12.88 20.58 -25.57
CA ALA A 131 11.93 21.64 -25.92
C ALA A 131 11.27 22.31 -24.71
N GLN A 132 10.89 21.54 -23.69
CA GLN A 132 10.30 22.07 -22.46
C GLN A 132 11.28 23.00 -21.72
N ALA A 133 12.54 22.57 -21.57
CA ALA A 133 13.55 23.31 -20.85
C ALA A 133 13.95 24.61 -21.59
N VAL A 134 14.12 24.52 -22.90
CA VAL A 134 14.54 25.64 -23.76
C VAL A 134 13.44 26.68 -23.91
N THR A 135 12.17 26.27 -24.02
CA THR A 135 11.04 27.22 -24.12
C THR A 135 10.52 27.69 -22.76
N GLN A 136 10.93 27.04 -21.67
CA GLN A 136 10.46 27.28 -20.30
C GLN A 136 8.93 27.14 -20.13
N ILE A 137 8.27 26.37 -21.00
CA ILE A 137 6.82 26.13 -20.91
C ILE A 137 6.57 25.05 -19.84
N THR A 138 6.05 25.46 -18.68
CA THR A 138 5.80 24.58 -17.51
C THR A 138 4.35 24.16 -17.35
N VAL A 139 3.44 24.69 -18.18
CA VAL A 139 2.02 24.31 -18.18
C VAL A 139 1.84 23.09 -19.06
N ASN A 140 1.30 22.01 -18.49
CA ASN A 140 1.02 20.79 -19.25
C ASN A 140 -0.14 21.04 -20.25
N ALA A 141 0.11 20.72 -21.53
CA ALA A 141 -0.86 20.86 -22.61
C ALA A 141 -2.13 20.01 -22.42
N GLN A 142 -2.07 18.95 -21.59
CA GLN A 142 -3.14 18.00 -21.32
C GLN A 142 -4.40 18.61 -20.65
N THR A 143 -4.34 19.83 -20.12
CA THR A 143 -5.49 20.45 -19.43
C THR A 143 -6.52 21.10 -20.35
N TRP A 144 -6.21 21.37 -21.61
CA TRP A 144 -7.12 22.14 -22.49
C TRP A 144 -7.12 21.68 -23.95
N GLN A 145 -6.38 20.63 -24.30
CA GLN A 145 -6.13 20.26 -25.69
C GLN A 145 -6.41 18.78 -26.03
N ILE A 146 -6.85 17.97 -25.07
CA ILE A 146 -7.20 16.57 -25.34
C ILE A 146 -8.66 16.50 -25.81
N ASP A 147 -8.87 15.91 -26.98
CA ASP A 147 -10.16 15.37 -27.36
C ASP A 147 -10.49 14.19 -26.42
N PHE A 148 -11.31 14.46 -25.40
CA PHE A 148 -11.70 13.45 -24.41
C PHE A 148 -12.80 12.53 -24.92
N THR A 149 -13.30 12.67 -26.16
CA THR A 149 -14.43 11.89 -26.68
C THR A 149 -14.17 10.39 -26.55
N ALA A 150 -13.04 9.89 -27.08
CA ALA A 150 -12.70 8.47 -26.98
C ALA A 150 -12.53 7.98 -25.53
N ARG A 151 -12.09 8.85 -24.62
CA ARG A 151 -11.94 8.51 -23.19
C ARG A 151 -13.29 8.47 -22.49
N LEU A 152 -14.18 9.42 -22.78
CA LEU A 152 -15.53 9.51 -22.22
C LEU A 152 -16.40 8.38 -22.77
N ASP A 153 -16.39 8.13 -24.08
CA ASP A 153 -17.05 6.98 -24.70
C ASP A 153 -16.56 5.66 -24.07
N GLY A 154 -15.25 5.55 -23.85
CA GLY A 154 -14.65 4.41 -23.17
C GLY A 154 -15.05 4.30 -21.68
N ILE A 155 -15.35 5.41 -21.00
CA ILE A 155 -15.85 5.40 -19.61
C ILE A 155 -17.30 4.95 -19.60
N ASP A 156 -18.15 5.51 -20.45
CA ASP A 156 -19.58 5.17 -20.54
C ASP A 156 -19.75 3.70 -20.93
N GLU A 157 -18.97 3.20 -21.89
CA GLU A 157 -19.06 1.78 -22.29
C GLU A 157 -18.55 0.84 -21.18
N ARG A 158 -17.54 1.22 -20.42
CA ARG A 158 -17.10 0.43 -19.25
C ARG A 158 -18.13 0.44 -18.13
N GLU A 159 -18.78 1.57 -17.88
CA GLU A 159 -19.86 1.68 -16.89
C GLU A 159 -21.05 0.81 -17.30
N ARG A 160 -21.46 0.90 -18.57
CA ARG A 160 -22.50 0.04 -19.15
C ARG A 160 -22.16 -1.44 -19.05
N LEU A 161 -20.94 -1.85 -19.41
CA LEU A 161 -20.50 -3.26 -19.32
C LEU A 161 -20.45 -3.74 -17.87
N SER A 162 -19.94 -2.92 -16.94
CA SER A 162 -19.94 -3.25 -15.51
C SER A 162 -21.37 -3.45 -14.98
N ASN A 163 -22.30 -2.59 -15.39
CA ASN A 163 -23.71 -2.74 -15.04
C ASN A 163 -24.33 -3.98 -15.71
N LEU A 164 -23.94 -4.30 -16.95
CA LEU A 164 -24.40 -5.50 -17.67
C LEU A 164 -23.93 -6.78 -16.98
N ASP A 165 -22.68 -6.84 -16.52
CA ASP A 165 -22.13 -7.99 -15.80
C ASP A 165 -22.86 -8.24 -14.47
N ILE A 166 -23.29 -7.17 -13.82
CA ILE A 166 -23.97 -7.23 -12.52
C ILE A 166 -25.48 -7.52 -12.67
N TYR A 167 -26.16 -6.85 -13.60
CA TYR A 167 -27.62 -6.85 -13.70
C TYR A 167 -28.16 -7.70 -14.88
N GLY A 168 -27.29 -8.16 -15.76
CA GLY A 168 -27.67 -8.91 -16.96
C GLY A 168 -28.40 -8.05 -18.00
N ALA A 169 -29.03 -8.70 -18.97
CA ALA A 169 -29.67 -8.02 -20.11
C ALA A 169 -30.79 -7.05 -19.70
N GLN A 170 -31.55 -7.38 -18.65
CA GLN A 170 -32.53 -6.50 -18.03
C GLN A 170 -32.67 -6.77 -16.53
N ALA A 171 -32.87 -5.70 -15.75
CA ALA A 171 -33.23 -5.80 -14.34
C ALA A 171 -34.00 -4.54 -13.87
N PHE A 172 -35.11 -4.72 -13.15
CA PHE A 172 -35.97 -3.61 -12.72
C PHE A 172 -36.17 -3.59 -11.22
N LEU A 173 -36.10 -2.40 -10.62
CA LEU A 173 -36.23 -2.21 -9.18
C LEU A 173 -37.71 -2.13 -8.79
N GLY A 174 -38.14 -3.03 -7.89
CA GLY A 174 -39.51 -3.05 -7.37
C GLY A 174 -40.55 -3.19 -8.49
N ASP A 175 -41.43 -2.21 -8.63
CA ASP A 175 -42.49 -2.18 -9.65
C ASP A 175 -42.14 -1.29 -10.85
N GLY A 176 -40.89 -0.79 -10.94
CA GLY A 176 -40.47 0.10 -12.02
C GLY A 176 -40.59 -0.53 -13.40
N PHE A 177 -41.23 0.16 -14.34
CA PHE A 177 -41.54 -0.34 -15.69
C PHE A 177 -42.50 -1.55 -15.73
N LEU A 178 -43.22 -1.85 -14.64
CA LEU A 178 -44.29 -2.86 -14.67
C LEU A 178 -45.45 -2.39 -15.54
N LEU A 179 -45.86 -3.21 -16.50
CA LEU A 179 -47.09 -2.95 -17.24
C LEU A 179 -48.29 -3.46 -16.45
N ARG A 180 -49.26 -2.58 -16.18
CA ARG A 180 -50.54 -2.93 -15.55
C ARG A 180 -51.69 -2.57 -16.47
N LYS A 181 -52.79 -3.32 -16.34
CA LYS A 181 -54.08 -2.97 -16.91
C LYS A 181 -55.00 -2.48 -15.79
N GLU A 182 -55.30 -1.19 -15.78
CA GLU A 182 -56.16 -0.56 -14.77
C GLU A 182 -57.26 0.22 -15.48
N SER A 183 -58.53 0.02 -15.08
CA SER A 183 -59.70 0.68 -15.69
C SER A 183 -59.76 0.59 -17.24
N GLY A 184 -59.29 -0.52 -17.81
CA GLY A 184 -59.26 -0.75 -19.27
C GLY A 184 -58.11 -0.09 -20.02
N GLN A 185 -57.24 0.67 -19.35
CA GLN A 185 -56.04 1.29 -19.91
C GLN A 185 -54.79 0.49 -19.54
N TYR A 186 -53.78 0.51 -20.41
CA TYR A 186 -52.47 -0.08 -20.13
C TYR A 186 -51.51 1.01 -19.66
N THR A 187 -50.92 0.83 -18.48
CA THR A 187 -50.03 1.81 -17.86
C THR A 187 -48.72 1.16 -17.48
N LEU A 188 -47.62 1.75 -17.95
CA LEU A 188 -46.26 1.38 -17.57
C LEU A 188 -45.87 2.19 -16.34
N LYS A 189 -45.56 1.51 -15.23
CA LYS A 189 -45.27 2.17 -13.95
C LYS A 189 -43.95 2.94 -13.96
N ALA A 190 -43.95 4.11 -13.31
CA ALA A 190 -42.74 4.85 -12.96
C ALA A 190 -41.77 3.96 -12.16
N GLY A 191 -40.47 4.23 -12.29
CA GLY A 191 -39.43 3.59 -11.51
C GLY A 191 -38.10 3.52 -12.24
N GLN A 192 -37.24 2.61 -11.77
CA GLN A 192 -35.85 2.52 -12.20
C GLN A 192 -35.50 1.09 -12.62
N GLY A 193 -34.52 0.97 -13.51
CA GLY A 193 -34.00 -0.31 -13.96
C GLY A 193 -32.70 -0.18 -14.75
N TYR A 194 -32.26 -1.29 -15.29
CA TYR A 194 -31.10 -1.42 -16.16
C TYR A 194 -31.52 -2.21 -17.39
N VAL A 195 -31.18 -1.71 -18.58
CA VAL A 195 -31.45 -2.35 -19.87
C VAL A 195 -30.17 -2.35 -20.69
N GLY A 196 -29.66 -3.54 -21.03
CA GLY A 196 -28.38 -3.67 -21.73
C GLY A 196 -27.21 -3.00 -20.97
N GLY A 197 -27.29 -2.89 -19.64
CA GLY A 197 -26.31 -2.19 -18.80
C GLY A 197 -26.51 -0.68 -18.68
N VAL A 198 -27.42 -0.07 -19.45
CA VAL A 198 -27.76 1.35 -19.32
C VAL A 198 -28.75 1.54 -18.16
N ARG A 199 -28.43 2.43 -17.21
CA ARG A 199 -29.35 2.76 -16.12
C ARG A 199 -30.47 3.66 -16.62
N VAL A 200 -31.72 3.23 -16.39
CA VAL A 200 -32.93 3.93 -16.84
C VAL A 200 -33.81 4.31 -15.66
N ALA A 201 -34.43 5.49 -15.76
CA ALA A 201 -35.35 6.01 -14.77
C ALA A 201 -36.52 6.72 -15.47
N GLN A 202 -37.72 6.54 -14.93
CA GLN A 202 -38.92 7.22 -15.37
C GLN A 202 -39.71 7.67 -14.14
N ASP A 203 -39.95 8.97 -14.01
CA ASP A 203 -40.51 9.54 -12.78
C ASP A 203 -42.05 9.48 -12.72
N THR A 204 -42.71 9.25 -13.85
CA THR A 204 -44.17 9.23 -13.97
C THR A 204 -44.65 7.99 -14.68
N ASP A 205 -45.84 7.53 -14.31
CA ASP A 205 -46.50 6.43 -15.01
C ASP A 205 -46.81 6.84 -16.45
N GLN A 206 -46.51 5.98 -17.41
CA GLN A 206 -46.75 6.23 -18.84
C GLN A 206 -47.92 5.39 -19.34
N ALA A 207 -48.94 6.04 -19.89
CA ALA A 207 -50.01 5.35 -20.60
C ALA A 207 -49.50 4.77 -21.93
N ILE A 208 -49.82 3.51 -22.20
CA ILE A 208 -49.42 2.78 -23.41
C ILE A 208 -50.67 2.41 -24.20
N ASN A 209 -50.66 2.68 -25.51
CA ASN A 209 -51.67 2.19 -26.44
C ASN A 209 -51.07 1.07 -27.32
N PRO A 210 -51.32 -0.21 -27.00
CA PRO A 210 -50.76 -1.33 -27.75
C PRO A 210 -51.40 -1.51 -29.15
N GLY A 211 -52.53 -0.85 -29.44
CA GLY A 211 -53.30 -1.07 -30.66
C GLY A 211 -54.02 -2.42 -30.65
N SER A 212 -54.09 -3.10 -31.80
CA SER A 212 -54.72 -4.41 -31.94
C SER A 212 -53.93 -5.50 -31.20
N LEU A 213 -54.60 -6.25 -30.32
CA LEU A 213 -54.02 -7.34 -29.55
C LEU A 213 -54.03 -8.67 -30.33
N PRO A 214 -53.13 -9.62 -30.02
CA PRO A 214 -52.09 -9.61 -28.98
C PRO A 214 -50.85 -8.78 -29.37
N LYS A 215 -50.10 -8.30 -28.37
CA LYS A 215 -48.88 -7.47 -28.52
C LYS A 215 -47.82 -7.81 -27.49
N ASN A 216 -46.54 -7.80 -27.88
CA ASN A 216 -45.42 -7.73 -26.94
C ASN A 216 -45.03 -6.27 -26.71
N VAL A 217 -44.67 -5.94 -25.47
CA VAL A 217 -44.22 -4.61 -25.08
C VAL A 217 -42.73 -4.67 -24.77
N TRP A 218 -41.98 -3.85 -25.49
CA TRP A 218 -40.53 -3.78 -25.42
C TRP A 218 -40.09 -2.40 -24.95
N LEU A 219 -38.98 -2.35 -24.22
CA LEU A 219 -38.24 -1.11 -24.00
C LEU A 219 -37.10 -1.05 -24.99
N ASP A 220 -37.03 0.06 -25.72
CA ASP A 220 -35.93 0.49 -26.57
C ASP A 220 -35.16 1.58 -25.81
N VAL A 221 -33.93 1.26 -25.41
CA VAL A 221 -33.08 2.10 -24.57
C VAL A 221 -31.79 2.43 -25.30
N SER A 222 -31.43 3.71 -25.35
CA SER A 222 -30.19 4.18 -25.96
C SER A 222 -29.61 5.36 -25.18
N LEU A 223 -28.29 5.51 -25.20
CA LEU A 223 -27.64 6.74 -24.74
C LEU A 223 -27.62 7.75 -25.87
N GLN A 224 -28.18 8.94 -25.66
CA GLN A 224 -28.26 9.98 -26.67
C GLN A 224 -27.69 11.30 -26.15
N GLY A 225 -26.73 11.85 -26.90
CA GLY A 225 -26.13 13.15 -26.63
C GLY A 225 -27.06 14.32 -26.93
N ASN A 226 -27.08 15.30 -26.03
CA ASN A 226 -27.58 16.65 -26.23
C ASN A 226 -26.42 17.67 -26.20
N ALA A 227 -26.70 18.98 -26.22
CA ALA A 227 -25.66 20.01 -26.29
C ALA A 227 -24.69 20.03 -25.10
N THR A 228 -25.01 19.34 -23.99
CA THR A 228 -24.27 19.41 -22.73
C THR A 228 -24.08 18.07 -22.02
N ASP A 229 -24.79 17.00 -22.43
CA ASP A 229 -24.84 15.74 -21.70
C ASP A 229 -25.21 14.54 -22.61
N VAL A 230 -24.89 13.32 -22.20
CA VAL A 230 -25.33 12.06 -22.82
C VAL A 230 -26.27 11.37 -21.85
N ALA A 231 -27.56 11.29 -22.20
CA ALA A 231 -28.60 10.80 -21.30
C ALA A 231 -29.31 9.54 -21.83
N PRO A 232 -29.80 8.65 -20.96
CA PRO A 232 -30.61 7.51 -21.36
C PRO A 232 -31.96 7.98 -21.89
N VAL A 233 -32.29 7.54 -23.11
CA VAL A 233 -33.59 7.73 -23.74
C VAL A 233 -34.32 6.39 -23.76
N ILE A 234 -35.57 6.41 -23.30
CA ILE A 234 -36.43 5.23 -23.19
C ILE A 234 -37.60 5.41 -24.15
N LYS A 235 -37.83 4.42 -25.00
CA LYS A 235 -38.97 4.35 -25.90
C LYS A 235 -39.70 3.03 -25.72
N VAL A 236 -41.02 3.08 -25.62
CA VAL A 236 -41.85 1.86 -25.55
C VAL A 236 -42.26 1.45 -26.95
N VAL A 237 -42.02 0.19 -27.29
CA VAL A 237 -42.35 -0.39 -28.60
C VAL A 237 -43.34 -1.53 -28.42
N CYS A 238 -44.49 -1.45 -29.09
CA CYS A 238 -45.49 -2.51 -29.10
C CYS A 238 -45.44 -3.27 -30.44
N SER A 239 -44.99 -4.52 -30.42
CA SER A 239 -44.77 -5.32 -31.63
C SER A 239 -45.25 -6.76 -31.45
N ASN A 240 -45.65 -7.40 -32.55
CA ASN A 240 -45.97 -8.84 -32.56
C ASN A 240 -44.74 -9.68 -32.91
N ALA A 241 -43.79 -9.08 -33.62
CA ALA A 241 -42.51 -9.69 -33.94
C ALA A 241 -41.54 -9.49 -32.77
N ASP A 242 -40.67 -10.48 -32.55
CA ASP A 242 -39.55 -10.31 -31.64
C ASP A 242 -38.63 -9.19 -32.13
N GLN A 243 -38.10 -8.43 -31.18
CA GLN A 243 -37.21 -7.31 -31.45
C GLN A 243 -35.78 -7.66 -31.05
N ALA A 244 -34.81 -7.13 -31.80
CA ALA A 244 -33.39 -7.25 -31.50
C ALA A 244 -32.78 -5.86 -31.32
N SER A 245 -31.77 -5.77 -30.46
CA SER A 245 -30.92 -4.58 -30.34
C SER A 245 -30.29 -4.24 -31.70
N PHE A 246 -30.22 -2.95 -32.03
CA PHE A 246 -29.75 -2.47 -33.33
C PHE A 246 -28.95 -1.16 -33.20
N VAL A 247 -28.27 -0.77 -34.27
CA VAL A 247 -27.62 0.55 -34.38
C VAL A 247 -28.43 1.41 -35.33
N ASP A 248 -28.79 2.63 -34.91
CA ASP A 248 -29.58 3.55 -35.73
C ASP A 248 -28.73 4.26 -36.81
N GLY A 249 -29.39 5.07 -37.66
CA GLY A 249 -28.70 5.84 -38.71
C GLY A 249 -27.76 6.94 -38.19
N ALA A 250 -27.79 7.24 -36.90
CA ALA A 250 -26.89 8.17 -36.21
C ALA A 250 -25.76 7.44 -35.47
N ASN A 251 -25.58 6.13 -35.73
CA ASN A 251 -24.58 5.27 -35.11
C ASN A 251 -24.75 5.11 -33.58
N ARG A 252 -25.98 5.19 -33.08
CA ARG A 252 -26.30 4.95 -31.66
C ARG A 252 -26.78 3.53 -31.46
N LEU A 253 -26.28 2.89 -30.41
CA LEU A 253 -26.71 1.54 -30.03
C LEU A 253 -28.02 1.60 -29.24
N HIS A 254 -29.01 0.85 -29.71
CA HIS A 254 -30.31 0.66 -29.09
C HIS A 254 -30.38 -0.74 -28.48
N HIS A 255 -30.65 -0.81 -27.18
CA HIS A 255 -30.85 -2.04 -26.43
C HIS A 255 -32.34 -2.34 -26.28
N LEU A 256 -32.79 -3.46 -26.84
CA LEU A 256 -34.20 -3.83 -26.84
C LEU A 256 -34.44 -5.04 -25.92
N VAL A 257 -35.37 -4.90 -24.99
CA VAL A 257 -35.77 -5.97 -24.06
C VAL A 257 -37.29 -6.06 -23.94
N LYS A 258 -37.81 -7.28 -23.87
CA LYS A 258 -39.23 -7.54 -23.68
C LYS A 258 -39.57 -7.42 -22.20
N VAL A 259 -40.47 -6.51 -21.87
CA VAL A 259 -40.91 -6.26 -20.48
C VAL A 259 -42.28 -6.84 -20.20
N ALA A 260 -43.15 -6.97 -21.21
CA ALA A 260 -44.47 -7.57 -21.04
C ALA A 260 -45.00 -8.21 -22.32
N SER A 261 -46.02 -9.06 -22.18
CA SER A 261 -46.89 -9.49 -23.29
C SER A 261 -48.34 -9.29 -22.93
N ILE A 262 -49.15 -8.90 -23.90
CA ILE A 262 -50.58 -8.69 -23.78
C ILE A 262 -51.27 -9.72 -24.68
N ALA A 263 -52.04 -10.62 -24.09
CA ALA A 263 -52.80 -11.65 -24.79
C ALA A 263 -54.01 -11.06 -25.54
N GLY A 264 -54.67 -11.86 -26.38
CA GLY A 264 -55.81 -11.40 -27.19
C GLY A 264 -57.02 -10.95 -26.39
N ASP A 265 -57.21 -11.50 -25.18
CA ASP A 265 -58.22 -11.09 -24.20
C ASP A 265 -57.79 -9.86 -23.36
N GLY A 266 -56.56 -9.38 -23.59
CA GLY A 266 -55.96 -8.24 -22.91
C GLY A 266 -55.31 -8.57 -21.57
N ALA A 267 -55.14 -9.84 -21.19
CA ALA A 267 -54.36 -10.23 -20.03
C ALA A 267 -52.87 -9.86 -20.20
N VAL A 268 -52.26 -9.32 -19.15
CA VAL A 268 -50.85 -8.90 -19.14
C VAL A 268 -50.00 -9.95 -18.44
N THR A 269 -48.92 -10.37 -19.08
CA THR A 269 -47.85 -11.19 -18.49
C THR A 269 -46.60 -10.35 -18.33
N ASP A 270 -46.06 -10.30 -17.13
CA ASP A 270 -44.78 -9.63 -16.82
C ASP A 270 -43.61 -10.52 -17.26
N HIS A 271 -42.66 -9.96 -18.00
CA HIS A 271 -41.43 -10.63 -18.46
C HIS A 271 -40.17 -9.98 -17.90
N ARG A 272 -40.31 -9.01 -16.98
CA ARG A 272 -39.18 -8.33 -16.36
C ARG A 272 -38.45 -9.23 -15.37
N ASN A 273 -37.13 -9.08 -15.32
CA ASN A 273 -36.35 -9.59 -14.20
C ASN A 273 -36.44 -8.59 -13.04
N ARG A 274 -37.09 -8.97 -11.95
CA ARG A 274 -37.28 -8.11 -10.78
C ARG A 274 -36.10 -8.23 -9.83
N LEU A 275 -35.44 -7.10 -9.54
CA LEU A 275 -34.60 -6.96 -8.37
C LEU A 275 -35.53 -6.65 -7.19
N GLY A 276 -35.59 -7.56 -6.21
CA GLY A 276 -36.21 -7.25 -4.91
C GLY A 276 -35.55 -6.02 -4.29
N ASP A 277 -36.20 -5.40 -3.28
CA ASP A 277 -35.74 -4.17 -2.62
C ASP A 277 -34.20 -4.09 -2.53
N PRO A 278 -33.57 -2.95 -2.85
CA PRO A 278 -32.13 -2.83 -3.03
C PRO A 278 -31.39 -3.32 -1.79
N LYS A 279 -30.95 -4.58 -1.82
CA LYS A 279 -30.04 -5.18 -0.83
C LYS A 279 -28.66 -5.31 -1.48
N PRO A 280 -27.58 -5.14 -0.69
CA PRO A 280 -26.22 -5.18 -1.20
C PRO A 280 -25.89 -6.47 -1.97
N LEU A 281 -25.13 -6.29 -3.05
CA LEU A 281 -24.83 -7.23 -4.14
C LEU A 281 -24.33 -8.64 -3.74
N TYR A 282 -23.88 -8.87 -2.50
CA TYR A 282 -23.37 -10.18 -2.09
C TYR A 282 -24.44 -11.27 -2.01
N GLN A 283 -25.73 -10.92 -2.00
CA GLN A 283 -26.82 -11.91 -2.02
C GLN A 283 -27.21 -12.40 -3.43
N LEU A 284 -26.75 -11.73 -4.50
CA LEU A 284 -27.14 -12.04 -5.89
C LEU A 284 -26.12 -12.92 -6.64
N PHE A 285 -24.91 -13.11 -6.11
CA PHE A 285 -23.85 -13.93 -6.74
C PHE A 285 -24.06 -15.44 -6.61
N LEU A 286 -25.12 -15.90 -5.93
CA LEU A 286 -25.64 -17.25 -6.14
C LEU A 286 -26.74 -17.12 -7.20
N LYS A 287 -26.41 -17.39 -8.48
CA LYS A 287 -27.48 -17.49 -9.49
C LYS A 287 -28.46 -18.55 -8.99
N VAL A 288 -29.76 -18.34 -9.12
CA VAL A 288 -30.76 -19.38 -8.80
C VAL A 288 -30.46 -20.68 -9.57
N ALA A 289 -29.84 -20.59 -10.75
CA ALA A 289 -29.37 -21.74 -11.54
C ALA A 289 -28.20 -22.52 -10.92
N ASP A 290 -27.45 -21.92 -10.00
CA ASP A 290 -26.36 -22.56 -9.25
C ASP A 290 -26.87 -23.25 -7.97
N VAL A 291 -28.16 -23.09 -7.66
CA VAL A 291 -28.83 -23.70 -6.51
C VAL A 291 -29.69 -24.87 -6.99
N ALA A 292 -29.45 -26.07 -6.47
CA ALA A 292 -30.26 -27.24 -6.80
C ALA A 292 -31.56 -27.26 -5.98
N ASP A 293 -32.71 -27.22 -6.66
CA ASP A 293 -34.05 -27.32 -6.03
C ASP A 293 -34.64 -28.74 -6.10
N ASN A 294 -33.78 -29.76 -6.04
CA ASN A 294 -34.17 -31.15 -5.86
C ASN A 294 -33.13 -31.89 -5.01
N LEU A 295 -33.52 -32.99 -4.37
CA LEU A 295 -32.63 -33.84 -3.57
C LEU A 295 -31.96 -34.96 -4.38
N THR A 296 -32.14 -34.98 -5.71
CA THR A 296 -31.65 -36.04 -6.61
C THR A 296 -30.50 -35.58 -7.51
N THR A 297 -30.07 -34.32 -7.36
CA THR A 297 -28.96 -33.75 -8.12
C THR A 297 -27.66 -34.51 -7.84
N SER A 298 -26.86 -34.72 -8.88
CA SER A 298 -25.50 -35.28 -8.80
C SER A 298 -24.41 -34.21 -8.92
N ALA A 299 -24.79 -32.93 -9.07
CA ALA A 299 -23.85 -31.82 -9.15
C ALA A 299 -23.19 -31.60 -7.77
N SER A 300 -21.88 -31.84 -7.70
CA SER A 300 -21.09 -31.73 -6.45
C SER A 300 -20.69 -30.30 -6.09
N ASP A 301 -20.95 -29.34 -6.98
CA ASP A 301 -20.54 -27.94 -6.91
C ASP A 301 -21.70 -26.98 -6.66
N LYS A 302 -22.92 -27.49 -6.51
CA LYS A 302 -24.14 -26.69 -6.34
C LYS A 302 -24.75 -26.82 -4.94
N PRO A 303 -24.96 -25.72 -4.20
CA PRO A 303 -25.72 -25.77 -2.93
C PRO A 303 -27.21 -26.13 -3.16
N LEU A 304 -27.85 -26.78 -2.18
CA LEU A 304 -29.30 -27.03 -2.20
C LEU A 304 -30.10 -25.75 -1.90
N SER A 305 -31.31 -25.65 -2.45
CA SER A 305 -32.25 -24.57 -2.10
C SER A 305 -32.61 -24.62 -0.61
N ALA A 306 -33.01 -23.48 -0.03
CA ALA A 306 -33.44 -23.44 1.36
C ALA A 306 -34.65 -24.38 1.63
N ALA A 307 -35.54 -24.55 0.65
CA ALA A 307 -36.67 -25.47 0.72
C ALA A 307 -36.20 -26.93 0.78
N GLN A 308 -35.27 -27.31 -0.11
CA GLN A 308 -34.69 -28.66 -0.09
C GLN A 308 -33.79 -28.90 1.12
N GLY A 309 -33.07 -27.89 1.62
CA GLY A 309 -32.31 -27.98 2.86
C GLY A 309 -33.21 -28.26 4.07
N LYS A 310 -34.40 -27.62 4.13
CA LYS A 310 -35.42 -27.92 5.15
C LYS A 310 -36.01 -29.32 4.98
N ALA A 311 -36.32 -29.73 3.75
CA ALA A 311 -36.83 -31.07 3.46
C ALA A 311 -35.80 -32.16 3.82
N LEU A 312 -34.53 -31.96 3.47
CA LEU A 312 -33.42 -32.83 3.85
C LEU A 312 -33.26 -32.89 5.36
N LYS A 313 -33.35 -31.75 6.05
CA LYS A 313 -33.31 -31.71 7.52
C LYS A 313 -34.49 -32.48 8.12
N GLN A 314 -35.70 -32.35 7.58
CA GLN A 314 -36.87 -33.10 8.05
C GLN A 314 -36.72 -34.60 7.80
N LEU A 315 -36.20 -35.01 6.64
CA LEU A 315 -35.85 -36.41 6.34
C LEU A 315 -34.77 -36.93 7.28
N ALA A 316 -33.73 -36.13 7.53
CA ALA A 316 -32.64 -36.46 8.44
C ALA A 316 -33.18 -36.59 9.87
N ASP A 317 -33.92 -35.60 10.38
CA ASP A 317 -34.54 -35.61 11.71
C ASP A 317 -35.56 -36.75 11.86
N ALA A 318 -36.36 -37.07 10.83
CA ALA A 318 -37.28 -38.21 10.84
C ALA A 318 -36.54 -39.55 10.84
N LYS A 319 -35.37 -39.62 10.19
CA LYS A 319 -34.45 -40.74 10.33
C LYS A 319 -33.65 -40.71 11.64
N LEU A 320 -33.52 -39.56 12.29
CA LEU A 320 -32.71 -39.35 13.50
C LEU A 320 -33.50 -39.15 14.82
N GLY A 321 -34.84 -39.12 14.86
CA GLY A 321 -35.51 -38.79 16.13
C GLY A 321 -36.96 -39.19 16.29
N ALA A 322 -37.22 -40.15 17.19
CA ALA A 322 -37.82 -39.87 18.49
C ALA A 322 -37.77 -41.14 19.38
N THR A 323 -37.28 -41.02 20.62
CA THR A 323 -37.05 -42.06 21.66
C THR A 323 -35.86 -43.01 21.44
N GLN A 324 -35.07 -43.21 22.51
CA GLN A 324 -33.93 -44.13 22.68
C GLN A 324 -33.82 -45.29 21.66
N THR A 325 -32.99 -45.17 20.62
CA THR A 325 -31.97 -46.16 20.20
C THR A 325 -31.22 -45.65 18.98
N ALA A 326 -29.88 -45.73 19.01
CA ALA A 326 -29.09 -45.61 17.79
C ALA A 326 -29.31 -46.87 16.94
N VAL A 327 -29.93 -46.74 15.76
CA VAL A 327 -29.83 -47.76 14.72
C VAL A 327 -28.84 -47.29 13.67
N ASN A 328 -27.57 -47.15 14.09
CA ASN A 328 -26.44 -47.20 13.18
C ASN A 328 -25.65 -48.45 13.56
N ALA A 329 -25.63 -49.44 12.68
CA ALA A 329 -24.81 -50.65 12.83
C ALA A 329 -23.33 -50.30 13.10
N ASP A 330 -22.87 -49.13 12.66
CA ASP A 330 -21.48 -48.68 12.79
C ASP A 330 -21.04 -48.39 14.24
N LYS A 331 -21.94 -47.94 15.13
CA LYS A 331 -21.60 -47.73 16.55
C LYS A 331 -21.49 -49.04 17.35
N LEU A 332 -21.91 -50.15 16.76
CA LEU A 332 -21.70 -51.51 17.26
C LEU A 332 -20.55 -52.21 16.50
N GLY A 333 -19.70 -51.47 15.78
CA GLY A 333 -18.63 -52.05 14.96
C GLY A 333 -19.13 -52.93 13.82
N GLY A 334 -20.35 -52.70 13.32
CA GLY A 334 -21.02 -53.53 12.33
C GLY A 334 -21.71 -54.78 12.92
N LEU A 335 -21.74 -54.93 14.24
CA LEU A 335 -22.24 -56.12 14.90
C LEU A 335 -23.63 -55.91 15.52
N THR A 336 -24.44 -56.97 15.50
CA THR A 336 -25.80 -56.90 16.03
C THR A 336 -25.78 -56.94 17.56
N PRO A 337 -26.88 -56.53 18.25
CA PRO A 337 -27.01 -56.63 19.71
C PRO A 337 -26.72 -58.01 20.33
N ALA A 338 -26.62 -59.07 19.51
CA ALA A 338 -26.18 -60.40 19.91
C ALA A 338 -24.74 -60.47 20.45
N HIS A 339 -23.92 -59.45 20.21
CA HIS A 339 -22.54 -59.37 20.70
C HIS A 339 -22.41 -58.81 22.12
N TYR A 340 -23.54 -58.50 22.77
CA TYR A 340 -23.59 -57.98 24.14
C TYR A 340 -24.39 -58.95 25.01
N SER A 341 -23.82 -59.36 26.15
CA SER A 341 -24.47 -60.29 27.07
C SER A 341 -25.65 -59.62 27.77
N LYS A 342 -26.79 -60.31 27.82
CA LYS A 342 -27.97 -59.85 28.55
C LYS A 342 -27.74 -60.02 30.04
N VAL A 343 -28.41 -59.23 30.88
CA VAL A 343 -28.29 -59.32 32.35
C VAL A 343 -28.65 -60.73 32.87
N ALA A 344 -29.52 -61.46 32.18
CA ALA A 344 -29.87 -62.85 32.48
C ALA A 344 -28.75 -63.88 32.19
N ASP A 345 -27.71 -63.51 31.43
CA ASP A 345 -26.55 -64.36 31.14
C ASP A 345 -25.42 -64.22 32.17
N ILE A 346 -25.61 -63.41 33.22
CA ILE A 346 -24.66 -63.19 34.29
C ILE A 346 -24.92 -64.18 35.43
N VAL A 347 -23.92 -64.99 35.78
CA VAL A 347 -24.07 -66.08 36.76
C VAL A 347 -23.75 -65.60 38.18
N ASN A 348 -24.68 -65.81 39.11
CA ASN A 348 -24.57 -65.33 40.49
C ASN A 348 -24.22 -66.43 41.51
N ASN A 349 -23.37 -67.39 41.15
CA ASN A 349 -22.76 -68.37 42.06
C ASN A 349 -21.29 -68.67 41.66
N LEU A 350 -20.47 -69.16 42.59
CA LEU A 350 -19.02 -69.38 42.39
C LEU A 350 -18.62 -70.83 42.05
N THR A 351 -19.60 -71.73 41.95
CA THR A 351 -19.36 -73.16 41.72
C THR A 351 -19.69 -73.59 40.29
N THR A 352 -20.06 -72.65 39.42
CA THR A 352 -20.32 -72.92 38.01
C THR A 352 -19.07 -73.39 37.28
N ASN A 353 -19.24 -74.35 36.38
CA ASN A 353 -18.22 -74.87 35.47
C ASN A 353 -18.40 -74.39 34.03
N LEU A 354 -19.34 -73.46 33.80
CA LEU A 354 -19.58 -72.87 32.47
C LEU A 354 -18.47 -71.88 32.16
N SER A 355 -17.71 -72.17 31.11
CA SER A 355 -16.53 -71.40 30.72
C SER A 355 -16.84 -70.14 29.91
N ASN A 356 -18.09 -69.97 29.48
CA ASN A 356 -18.50 -68.96 28.50
C ASN A 356 -19.57 -68.00 29.02
N LYS A 357 -19.79 -67.92 30.34
CA LYS A 357 -20.70 -66.96 30.96
C LYS A 357 -20.02 -66.18 32.08
N PRO A 358 -20.18 -64.85 32.14
CA PRO A 358 -19.52 -64.02 33.15
C PRO A 358 -20.20 -64.13 34.52
N LEU A 359 -19.42 -64.01 35.59
CA LEU A 359 -19.93 -63.95 36.97
C LEU A 359 -20.54 -62.58 37.29
N SER A 360 -21.47 -62.56 38.24
CA SER A 360 -22.01 -61.31 38.77
C SER A 360 -20.94 -60.54 39.53
N ALA A 361 -21.10 -59.22 39.62
CA ALA A 361 -20.21 -58.37 40.39
C ALA A 361 -20.16 -58.77 41.88
N ALA A 362 -21.30 -59.18 42.46
CA ALA A 362 -21.36 -59.61 43.86
C ALA A 362 -20.53 -60.89 44.11
N GLN A 363 -20.57 -61.85 43.18
CA GLN A 363 -19.74 -63.05 43.28
C GLN A 363 -18.28 -62.78 42.93
N GLY A 364 -18.00 -61.83 42.04
CA GLY A 364 -16.65 -61.33 41.81
C GLY A 364 -16.01 -60.78 43.10
N VAL A 365 -16.79 -60.07 43.92
CA VAL A 365 -16.33 -59.57 45.23
C VAL A 365 -16.14 -60.71 46.24
N ALA A 366 -17.06 -61.68 46.30
CA ALA A 366 -16.92 -62.85 47.18
C ALA A 366 -15.71 -63.74 46.80
N LEU A 367 -15.43 -63.92 45.49
CA LEU A 367 -14.23 -64.59 45.01
C LEU A 367 -12.97 -63.82 45.38
N LYS A 368 -13.01 -62.48 45.25
CA LYS A 368 -11.90 -61.62 45.67
C LYS A 368 -11.62 -61.74 47.17
N GLN A 369 -12.65 -61.80 48.02
CA GLN A 369 -12.47 -62.00 49.46
C GLN A 369 -11.90 -63.38 49.81
N LEU A 370 -12.29 -64.44 49.09
CA LEU A 370 -11.69 -65.78 49.20
C LEU A 370 -10.23 -65.80 48.71
N ALA A 371 -9.93 -65.08 47.63
CA ALA A 371 -8.57 -64.92 47.10
C ALA A 371 -7.68 -64.11 48.06
N ASP A 372 -8.19 -63.01 48.61
CA ASP A 372 -7.52 -62.16 49.59
C ASP A 372 -7.35 -62.88 50.94
N ALA A 373 -8.31 -63.73 51.35
CA ALA A 373 -8.18 -64.58 52.54
C ALA A 373 -7.13 -65.71 52.31
N LYS A 374 -7.01 -66.23 51.08
CA LYS A 374 -5.90 -67.13 50.71
C LYS A 374 -4.55 -66.40 50.53
N LEU A 375 -4.54 -65.14 50.13
CA LEU A 375 -3.35 -64.28 50.07
C LEU A 375 -2.96 -63.71 51.46
N GLY A 376 -3.90 -63.66 52.39
CA GLY A 376 -3.74 -63.11 53.74
C GLY A 376 -3.61 -64.17 54.86
N ALA A 377 -3.88 -65.45 54.61
CA ALA A 377 -3.75 -66.50 55.62
C ALA A 377 -2.30 -66.97 55.85
N THR A 378 -1.34 -66.57 55.01
CA THR A 378 0.09 -66.74 55.29
C THR A 378 0.85 -65.59 54.67
N GLN A 379 1.32 -64.66 55.50
CA GLN A 379 2.28 -63.60 55.13
C GLN A 379 3.67 -64.16 54.78
N THR A 380 3.75 -65.09 53.83
CA THR A 380 4.98 -65.72 53.35
C THR A 380 4.90 -65.89 51.83
N ALA A 381 5.95 -65.47 51.12
CA ALA A 381 6.07 -65.64 49.68
C ALA A 381 5.98 -67.13 49.29
N VAL A 382 5.36 -67.44 48.14
CA VAL A 382 5.19 -68.80 47.59
C VAL A 382 6.53 -69.46 47.17
N ASN A 383 7.69 -68.95 47.57
CA ASN A 383 9.01 -69.61 47.44
C ASN A 383 10.08 -68.96 48.36
N ALA A 384 9.81 -68.79 49.66
CA ALA A 384 10.80 -68.28 50.63
C ALA A 384 12.04 -69.19 50.77
N ASP A 385 11.90 -70.49 50.50
CA ASP A 385 12.98 -71.47 50.61
C ASP A 385 14.08 -71.27 49.55
N LYS A 386 13.78 -70.55 48.46
CA LYS A 386 14.75 -70.17 47.42
C LYS A 386 15.48 -68.85 47.73
N LEU A 387 15.19 -68.20 48.87
CA LEU A 387 15.78 -66.94 49.33
C LEU A 387 16.49 -67.10 50.68
N GLY A 388 16.95 -68.32 51.02
CA GLY A 388 17.76 -68.59 52.20
C GLY A 388 17.07 -68.30 53.54
N GLY A 389 15.73 -68.24 53.56
CA GLY A 389 14.96 -67.92 54.76
C GLY A 389 14.96 -66.45 55.17
N LEU A 390 15.50 -65.55 54.35
CA LEU A 390 15.51 -64.11 54.63
C LEU A 390 14.37 -63.37 53.92
N THR A 391 13.86 -62.33 54.58
CA THR A 391 12.75 -61.53 54.05
C THR A 391 13.22 -60.65 52.88
N PRO A 392 12.33 -60.30 51.92
CA PRO A 392 12.68 -59.47 50.75
C PRO A 392 13.34 -58.12 51.05
N SER A 393 13.22 -57.60 52.28
CA SER A 393 13.92 -56.40 52.75
C SER A 393 15.44 -56.54 52.86
N HIS A 394 15.98 -57.76 52.79
CA HIS A 394 17.43 -58.04 52.84
C HIS A 394 18.12 -57.95 51.47
N TYR A 395 17.36 -57.75 50.38
CA TYR A 395 17.89 -57.66 49.02
C TYR A 395 17.52 -56.31 48.41
N GLN A 396 18.50 -55.61 47.82
CA GLN A 396 18.27 -54.33 47.13
C GLN A 396 18.48 -54.52 45.62
N LYS A 397 17.57 -53.98 44.80
CA LYS A 397 17.65 -54.14 43.34
C LYS A 397 18.74 -53.23 42.78
N THR A 398 19.43 -53.68 41.74
CA THR A 398 20.56 -52.95 41.11
C THR A 398 20.14 -51.60 40.51
N SER A 399 18.84 -51.40 40.26
CA SER A 399 18.26 -50.14 39.78
C SER A 399 17.84 -49.17 40.91
N ASP A 400 17.92 -49.59 42.18
CA ASP A 400 17.60 -48.73 43.31
C ASP A 400 18.88 -48.01 43.76
N ARG A 401 18.91 -46.68 43.61
CA ARG A 401 19.99 -45.81 44.09
C ARG A 401 20.21 -46.03 45.60
N ILE A 402 21.48 -45.93 46.04
CA ILE A 402 21.93 -46.10 47.42
C ILE A 402 20.93 -45.51 48.42
N ASP A 403 20.51 -46.33 49.37
CA ASP A 403 19.63 -45.97 50.48
C ASP A 403 20.17 -44.74 51.22
N ALA A 404 19.36 -43.68 51.30
CA ALA A 404 19.73 -42.41 51.93
C ALA A 404 20.00 -42.55 53.44
N ALA A 405 19.51 -43.62 54.08
CA ALA A 405 19.88 -43.96 55.46
C ALA A 405 21.31 -44.49 55.62
N ARG A 406 22.02 -44.76 54.51
CA ARG A 406 23.44 -45.16 54.45
C ARG A 406 24.34 -44.07 53.88
N LEU A 407 23.83 -42.87 53.66
CA LEU A 407 24.61 -41.65 53.50
C LEU A 407 24.84 -41.02 54.88
N VAL A 408 26.06 -40.56 55.14
CA VAL A 408 26.43 -39.89 56.40
C VAL A 408 25.47 -38.72 56.65
N ASN A 409 24.86 -38.71 57.83
CA ASN A 409 23.95 -37.67 58.30
C ASN A 409 24.72 -36.33 58.42
N VAL A 410 24.70 -35.51 57.37
CA VAL A 410 25.20 -34.13 57.41
C VAL A 410 24.08 -33.26 58.01
N PRO A 411 24.31 -32.53 59.11
CA PRO A 411 23.25 -31.79 59.81
C PRO A 411 22.47 -30.84 58.89
N SER A 412 21.14 -30.76 59.07
CA SER A 412 20.18 -29.98 58.24
C SER A 412 20.44 -28.46 58.16
N GLN A 413 21.39 -27.97 58.95
CA GLN A 413 21.94 -26.61 58.88
C GLN A 413 22.96 -26.43 57.74
N TRP A 414 23.38 -27.52 57.07
CA TRP A 414 24.33 -27.54 55.95
C TRP A 414 23.73 -27.96 54.60
N THR A 415 22.43 -28.31 54.54
CA THR A 415 21.74 -28.70 53.30
C THR A 415 20.55 -27.81 52.97
N ALA A 416 20.51 -26.59 53.53
CA ALA A 416 19.60 -25.55 53.10
C ALA A 416 19.88 -25.16 51.64
N GLN A 417 19.07 -25.73 50.75
CA GLN A 417 18.57 -25.17 49.50
C GLN A 417 19.60 -24.64 48.48
N VAL A 418 19.92 -25.51 47.51
CA VAL A 418 19.98 -25.05 46.12
C VAL A 418 19.43 -26.15 45.22
N GLY A 419 18.17 -26.02 44.80
CA GLY A 419 17.63 -26.86 43.72
C GLY A 419 18.47 -26.66 42.46
N LEU A 420 18.53 -27.64 41.55
CA LEU A 420 19.20 -27.46 40.26
C LEU A 420 18.18 -27.19 39.16
N SER A 421 18.38 -26.13 38.38
CA SER A 421 17.49 -25.75 37.27
C SER A 421 18.20 -25.79 35.92
N ASN A 422 17.51 -26.31 34.90
CA ASN A 422 17.96 -26.27 33.51
C ASN A 422 17.57 -24.97 32.78
N SER A 423 16.86 -24.06 33.45
CA SER A 423 16.43 -22.79 32.85
C SER A 423 17.57 -21.77 32.83
N VAL A 424 17.84 -21.22 31.64
CA VAL A 424 18.82 -20.13 31.44
C VAL A 424 18.26 -18.73 31.71
N SER A 425 16.94 -18.62 31.98
CA SER A 425 16.24 -17.36 32.22
C SER A 425 15.66 -17.26 33.63
N SER A 426 16.06 -18.14 34.54
CA SER A 426 15.58 -18.13 35.93
C SER A 426 16.04 -16.87 36.65
N THR A 427 15.12 -16.22 37.36
CA THR A 427 15.42 -15.10 38.27
C THR A 427 15.48 -15.54 39.74
N ASN A 428 15.26 -16.83 40.02
CA ASN A 428 15.26 -17.39 41.37
C ASN A 428 16.69 -17.47 41.92
N GLN A 429 16.94 -16.84 43.06
CA GLN A 429 18.26 -16.75 43.70
C GLN A 429 18.55 -17.91 44.67
N SER A 430 17.58 -18.78 44.92
CA SER A 430 17.68 -19.90 45.87
C SER A 430 17.84 -21.26 45.17
N VAL A 431 18.09 -21.27 43.86
CA VAL A 431 18.19 -22.46 42.99
C VAL A 431 19.41 -22.28 42.08
N ALA A 432 20.34 -23.23 42.10
CA ALA A 432 21.56 -23.23 41.29
C ALA A 432 21.23 -23.65 39.85
N ALA A 433 21.93 -23.05 38.89
CA ALA A 433 21.87 -23.50 37.51
C ALA A 433 22.56 -24.86 37.38
N SER A 434 21.97 -25.78 36.61
CA SER A 434 22.64 -27.01 36.23
C SER A 434 23.78 -26.71 35.25
N SER A 435 24.74 -27.63 35.13
CA SER A 435 25.81 -27.53 34.14
C SER A 435 25.28 -27.40 32.70
N TYR A 436 24.10 -27.95 32.42
CA TYR A 436 23.42 -27.80 31.13
C TYR A 436 22.95 -26.37 30.88
N ALA A 437 22.29 -25.74 31.87
CA ALA A 437 21.89 -24.34 31.78
C ALA A 437 23.11 -23.41 31.65
N VAL A 438 24.15 -23.64 32.47
CA VAL A 438 25.38 -22.84 32.43
C VAL A 438 26.05 -22.95 31.05
N LYS A 439 26.11 -24.15 30.47
CA LYS A 439 26.68 -24.35 29.13
C LYS A 439 25.88 -23.61 28.06
N ILE A 440 24.54 -23.71 28.08
CA ILE A 440 23.71 -23.02 27.10
C ILE A 440 23.83 -21.50 27.22
N ALA A 441 23.83 -20.95 28.43
CA ALA A 441 24.03 -19.53 28.65
C ALA A 441 25.40 -19.05 28.15
N TYR A 442 26.45 -19.85 28.38
CA TYR A 442 27.80 -19.58 27.87
C TYR A 442 27.87 -19.60 26.34
N ASP A 443 27.24 -20.60 25.70
CA ASP A 443 27.20 -20.70 24.24
C ASP A 443 26.42 -19.54 23.61
N LEU A 444 25.28 -19.14 24.20
CA LEU A 444 24.50 -17.98 23.77
C LEU A 444 25.28 -16.66 23.93
N ALA A 445 25.96 -16.47 25.06
CA ALA A 445 26.79 -15.28 25.27
C ALA A 445 27.97 -15.22 24.29
N ASN A 446 28.61 -16.36 24.01
CA ASN A 446 29.68 -16.46 23.02
C ASN A 446 29.20 -16.21 21.59
N ALA A 447 27.95 -16.55 21.26
CA ALA A 447 27.35 -16.26 19.98
C ALA A 447 26.94 -14.77 19.85
N ALA A 448 26.55 -14.13 20.97
CA ALA A 448 26.14 -12.73 20.99
C ALA A 448 27.31 -11.73 20.95
N LEU A 449 28.54 -12.15 21.27
CA LEU A 449 29.74 -11.32 21.20
C LEU A 449 30.41 -11.44 19.82
N PRO A 450 30.52 -10.38 19.01
CA PRO A 450 31.27 -10.42 17.76
C PRO A 450 32.75 -10.68 18.05
N ARG A 451 33.25 -11.90 17.80
CA ARG A 451 34.65 -12.31 18.01
C ARG A 451 35.67 -11.65 17.06
N ASN A 452 35.35 -10.46 16.52
CA ASN A 452 36.23 -9.67 15.64
C ASN A 452 36.60 -8.31 16.24
N GLY A 453 36.46 -8.10 17.56
CA GLY A 453 36.87 -6.85 18.21
C GLY A 453 36.02 -5.62 17.85
N LYS A 454 34.83 -5.83 17.27
CA LYS A 454 33.86 -4.75 17.00
C LYS A 454 32.97 -4.56 18.22
N ALA A 455 32.74 -3.31 18.62
CA ALA A 455 31.79 -2.96 19.68
C ALA A 455 30.39 -3.49 19.34
N ALA A 456 29.61 -3.86 20.36
CA ALA A 456 28.31 -4.52 20.22
C ALA A 456 27.28 -3.75 19.35
N ASP A 457 27.49 -2.44 19.13
CA ASP A 457 26.65 -1.54 18.32
C ASP A 457 27.44 -0.89 17.17
N ALA A 458 28.31 -1.62 16.47
CA ALA A 458 29.08 -1.05 15.34
C ALA A 458 28.21 -0.42 14.23
N SER A 459 26.93 -0.79 14.13
CA SER A 459 25.93 -0.17 13.25
C SER A 459 25.56 1.27 13.64
N LYS A 460 25.77 1.66 14.90
CA LYS A 460 25.63 3.05 15.39
C LYS A 460 26.89 3.89 15.20
N LEU A 461 27.97 3.28 14.70
CA LEU A 461 29.28 3.90 14.44
C LEU A 461 29.62 3.81 12.93
N ASP A 462 28.60 3.75 12.06
CA ASP A 462 28.75 3.65 10.60
C ASP A 462 29.69 2.52 10.12
N GLY A 463 29.84 1.46 10.92
CA GLY A 463 30.76 0.36 10.64
C GLY A 463 32.25 0.68 10.86
N LEU A 464 32.58 1.89 11.32
CA LEU A 464 33.93 2.35 11.60
C LEU A 464 34.39 1.95 13.01
N PRO A 465 35.69 1.68 13.18
CA PRO A 465 36.26 1.30 14.47
C PRO A 465 36.31 2.49 15.45
N SER A 466 36.28 2.19 16.76
CA SER A 466 36.14 3.19 17.82
C SER A 466 37.21 4.29 17.86
N TRP A 467 38.43 4.01 17.36
CA TRP A 467 39.50 5.00 17.25
C TRP A 467 39.25 6.09 16.18
N THR A 468 38.24 5.92 15.33
CA THR A 468 37.83 6.90 14.33
C THR A 468 37.00 8.04 14.93
N PHE A 469 36.45 7.83 16.13
CA PHE A 469 35.59 8.78 16.83
C PHE A 469 36.31 9.35 18.05
N ILE A 470 36.07 10.63 18.34
CA ILE A 470 36.66 11.27 19.52
C ILE A 470 35.61 11.46 20.60
N ARG A 471 35.94 11.12 21.86
CA ARG A 471 34.98 11.17 22.97
C ARG A 471 34.76 12.62 23.40
N HIS A 472 33.50 12.99 23.61
CA HIS A 472 33.15 14.30 24.16
C HIS A 472 33.74 14.55 25.56
N THR A 473 33.96 13.50 26.36
CA THR A 473 34.61 13.59 27.68
C THR A 473 36.09 13.96 27.61
N ASP A 474 36.72 13.81 26.45
CA ASP A 474 38.12 14.22 26.24
C ASP A 474 38.24 15.73 25.94
N GLN A 475 37.11 16.45 25.78
CA GLN A 475 37.05 17.91 25.67
C GLN A 475 36.66 18.53 27.02
N THR A 476 37.50 19.40 27.56
CA THR A 476 37.21 20.14 28.80
C THR A 476 37.60 21.61 28.65
N SER A 477 36.89 22.50 29.32
CA SER A 477 37.23 23.94 29.31
C SER A 477 37.04 24.55 30.69
N HIS A 478 37.90 25.49 31.02
CA HIS A 478 37.76 26.33 32.21
C HIS A 478 37.74 27.80 31.78
N SER A 479 36.53 28.38 31.77
CA SER A 479 36.30 29.77 31.35
C SER A 479 36.54 30.73 32.52
N ALA A 480 37.79 31.12 32.73
CA ALA A 480 38.20 32.13 33.70
C ALA A 480 39.13 33.16 33.03
N ASN A 481 39.45 34.24 33.75
CA ASN A 481 40.42 35.25 33.28
C ASN A 481 41.76 34.62 32.91
N ASN A 482 42.21 33.63 33.70
CA ASN A 482 43.28 32.71 33.34
C ASN A 482 42.65 31.32 33.14
N GLY A 483 42.45 30.94 31.89
CA GLY A 483 41.59 29.81 31.52
C GLY A 483 42.22 28.90 30.47
N TYR A 484 41.52 27.81 30.16
CA TYR A 484 41.96 26.88 29.12
C TYR A 484 40.81 26.18 28.41
N VAL A 485 41.12 25.66 27.23
CA VAL A 485 40.32 24.64 26.53
C VAL A 485 41.23 23.48 26.12
N ARG A 486 40.82 22.27 26.47
CA ARG A 486 41.40 21.01 26.01
C ARG A 486 40.52 20.46 24.91
N THR A 487 41.12 20.25 23.75
CA THR A 487 40.46 19.65 22.60
C THR A 487 40.59 18.12 22.65
N SER A 488 39.75 17.49 21.85
CA SER A 488 39.64 16.04 21.76
C SER A 488 40.89 15.38 21.13
N THR A 489 41.72 16.16 20.43
CA THR A 489 43.02 15.72 19.90
C THR A 489 44.14 15.75 20.95
N GLY A 490 43.84 16.18 22.17
CA GLY A 490 44.81 16.36 23.25
C GLY A 490 45.53 17.71 23.23
N ILE A 491 45.29 18.56 22.22
CA ILE A 491 45.79 19.94 22.21
C ILE A 491 45.07 20.76 23.27
N ILE A 492 45.84 21.47 24.08
CA ILE A 492 45.37 22.41 25.10
C ILE A 492 45.76 23.82 24.64
N ILE A 493 44.80 24.74 24.69
CA ILE A 493 45.03 26.17 24.51
C ILE A 493 44.73 26.84 25.85
N GLN A 494 45.68 27.60 26.37
CA GLN A 494 45.55 28.32 27.64
C GLN A 494 45.73 29.82 27.41
N TRP A 495 45.08 30.64 28.21
CA TRP A 495 45.21 32.09 28.16
C TRP A 495 45.25 32.68 29.55
N GLY A 496 45.74 33.91 29.65
CA GLY A 496 45.66 34.66 30.89
C GLY A 496 46.31 36.02 30.82
N THR A 497 46.26 36.72 31.96
CA THR A 497 46.97 37.97 32.18
C THR A 497 47.90 37.81 33.38
N VAL A 498 49.13 38.31 33.23
CA VAL A 498 50.14 38.31 34.30
C VAL A 498 50.65 39.72 34.55
N GLY A 499 50.86 40.07 35.82
CA GLY A 499 51.47 41.33 36.23
C GLY A 499 52.96 41.14 36.47
N VAL A 500 53.79 41.83 35.69
CA VAL A 500 55.24 41.75 35.76
C VAL A 500 55.76 42.89 36.63
N VAL A 501 56.27 42.53 37.81
CA VAL A 501 56.62 43.47 38.89
C VAL A 501 58.12 43.57 39.18
N ASN A 502 58.90 42.57 38.78
CA ASN A 502 60.35 42.50 39.02
C ASN A 502 61.12 42.57 37.70
N ASP A 503 62.34 43.12 37.74
CA ASP A 503 63.26 43.16 36.60
C ASP A 503 63.95 41.81 36.40
N GLY A 504 64.35 41.53 35.17
CA GLY A 504 64.93 40.25 34.76
C GLY A 504 63.88 39.18 34.42
N SER A 505 64.35 37.95 34.28
CA SER A 505 63.54 36.78 33.90
C SER A 505 62.66 36.29 35.06
N VAL A 506 61.33 36.44 34.92
CA VAL A 506 60.33 36.05 35.93
C VAL A 506 59.41 34.96 35.36
N PRO A 507 59.18 33.84 36.08
CA PRO A 507 58.27 32.79 35.66
C PRO A 507 56.81 33.09 35.97
N PHE A 508 55.91 32.67 35.09
CA PHE A 508 54.47 32.65 35.31
C PHE A 508 53.86 31.30 34.95
N SER A 509 53.07 30.74 35.85
CA SER A 509 52.42 29.43 35.67
C SER A 509 51.22 29.51 34.72
N PHE A 510 51.05 28.47 33.92
CA PHE A 510 49.81 28.25 33.18
C PHE A 510 48.66 27.84 34.12
N PRO A 511 47.38 28.05 33.73
CA PRO A 511 46.21 27.58 34.48
C PRO A 511 46.28 26.09 34.85
N ILE A 512 46.77 25.25 33.93
CA ILE A 512 47.11 23.84 34.16
C ILE A 512 48.46 23.52 33.51
N ALA A 513 49.17 22.50 34.01
CA ALA A 513 50.36 22.00 33.33
C ALA A 513 49.96 21.33 32.00
N PHE A 514 50.71 21.59 30.93
CA PHE A 514 50.64 20.79 29.72
C PHE A 514 51.19 19.38 30.04
N PRO A 515 50.41 18.30 29.80
CA PRO A 515 50.83 16.94 30.12
C PRO A 515 52.20 16.53 29.55
N SER A 516 52.57 17.03 28.37
CA SER A 516 53.82 16.70 27.71
C SER A 516 54.66 17.93 27.40
N ILE A 517 54.14 18.90 26.64
CA ILE A 517 54.93 20.03 26.13
C ILE A 517 54.08 21.26 25.86
N CYS A 518 54.62 22.44 26.16
CA CYS A 518 54.13 23.70 25.61
C CYS A 518 54.87 24.00 24.31
N TYR A 519 54.13 24.09 23.20
CA TYR A 519 54.71 24.34 21.88
C TYR A 519 55.09 25.80 21.70
N VAL A 520 54.20 26.70 22.11
CA VAL A 520 54.37 28.12 21.90
C VAL A 520 53.63 28.91 22.96
N VAL A 521 54.21 30.05 23.32
CA VAL A 521 53.56 31.10 24.11
C VAL A 521 53.72 32.41 23.36
N VAL A 522 52.61 33.11 23.17
CA VAL A 522 52.60 34.46 22.60
C VAL A 522 52.00 35.40 23.63
N GLY A 523 52.62 36.57 23.79
CA GLY A 523 52.21 37.57 24.75
C GLY A 523 52.09 38.94 24.10
N ASN A 524 51.10 39.71 24.54
CA ASN A 524 50.93 41.11 24.20
C ASN A 524 50.90 41.94 25.47
N ARG A 525 51.71 43.00 25.48
CA ARG A 525 51.74 43.98 26.56
C ARG A 525 50.43 44.78 26.55
N MET A 526 49.84 45.02 27.72
CA MET A 526 48.48 45.58 27.83
C MET A 526 48.42 47.10 28.01
N ASP A 527 49.54 47.80 28.15
CA ASP A 527 49.59 49.26 28.23
C ASP A 527 49.71 49.89 26.83
N ALA A 528 48.84 50.86 26.55
CA ALA A 528 48.80 51.51 25.26
C ALA A 528 49.99 52.46 25.07
N GLY A 529 50.62 52.44 23.88
CA GLY A 529 51.64 53.41 23.47
C GLY A 529 53.05 53.17 23.99
N SER A 530 53.33 52.06 24.66
CA SER A 530 54.68 51.73 25.14
C SER A 530 55.57 51.20 24.01
N THR A 531 56.79 51.74 23.89
CA THR A 531 57.81 51.27 22.92
C THR A 531 58.75 50.21 23.50
N LYS A 532 58.60 49.87 24.79
CA LYS A 532 59.47 48.95 25.53
C LYS A 532 58.91 47.53 25.45
N ILE A 533 59.76 46.58 25.05
CA ILE A 533 59.37 45.17 24.83
C ILE A 533 59.40 44.40 26.15
N LEU A 534 58.41 43.52 26.36
CA LEU A 534 58.40 42.49 27.41
C LEU A 534 58.50 41.10 26.75
N PRO A 535 59.71 40.65 26.40
CA PRO A 535 59.87 39.38 25.69
C PRO A 535 59.52 38.18 26.58
N ILE A 536 58.66 37.31 26.05
CA ILE A 536 58.61 35.91 26.49
C ILE A 536 59.75 35.19 25.78
N HIS A 537 60.75 34.72 26.53
CA HIS A 537 61.99 34.20 25.94
C HIS A 537 62.13 32.68 26.08
N THR A 538 61.54 32.07 27.11
CA THR A 538 61.53 30.62 27.30
C THR A 538 60.23 30.15 27.95
N TRP A 539 59.90 28.87 27.76
CA TRP A 539 58.79 28.21 28.42
C TRP A 539 59.06 26.71 28.56
N ASN A 540 58.38 26.10 29.52
CA ASN A 540 58.33 24.66 29.70
C ASN A 540 56.85 24.23 29.80
N HIS A 541 56.58 23.00 30.24
CA HIS A 541 55.21 22.50 30.29
C HIS A 541 54.34 23.08 31.42
N THR A 542 54.90 23.84 32.37
CA THR A 542 54.18 24.37 33.55
C THR A 542 54.20 25.89 33.63
N ALA A 543 55.20 26.55 33.01
CA ALA A 543 55.37 27.99 33.07
C ALA A 543 56.06 28.58 31.83
N PHE A 544 55.95 29.89 31.69
CA PHE A 544 56.70 30.71 30.73
C PHE A 544 57.42 31.85 31.45
N TYR A 545 58.49 32.36 30.84
CA TYR A 545 59.37 33.35 31.45
C TYR A 545 59.33 34.65 30.66
N VAL A 546 59.00 35.74 31.36
CA VAL A 546 59.01 37.10 30.80
C VAL A 546 60.23 37.82 31.35
N ASP A 547 61.01 38.43 30.48
CA ASP A 547 62.18 39.23 30.88
C ASP A 547 61.81 40.73 30.86
N ARG A 548 61.81 41.38 32.02
CA ARG A 548 61.50 42.82 32.12
C ARG A 548 62.78 43.64 32.20
N SER A 549 62.93 44.61 31.30
CA SER A 549 64.00 45.61 31.39
C SER A 549 63.84 46.47 32.64
N ASP A 550 64.96 46.70 33.32
CA ASP A 550 65.18 47.68 34.40
C ASP A 550 64.70 49.11 34.11
N SER A 551 64.53 49.47 32.83
CA SER A 551 64.00 50.77 32.39
C SER A 551 62.46 50.86 32.44
N ILE A 552 61.75 49.80 32.85
CA ILE A 552 60.29 49.80 32.99
C ILE A 552 59.93 50.03 34.46
N GLU A 553 59.50 51.25 34.78
CA GLU A 553 59.02 51.60 36.12
C GLU A 553 57.52 51.26 36.25
N ASN A 554 57.12 50.59 37.34
CA ASN A 554 55.77 50.09 37.70
C ASN A 554 55.35 48.70 37.17
N VAL A 555 54.28 48.16 37.76
CA VAL A 555 53.69 46.87 37.36
C VAL A 555 53.14 46.97 35.94
N THR A 556 53.60 46.11 35.05
CA THR A 556 53.11 46.05 33.67
C THR A 556 52.38 44.73 33.43
N TYR A 557 51.21 44.78 32.81
CA TYR A 557 50.41 43.60 32.52
C TYR A 557 50.68 43.06 31.11
N LEU A 558 50.79 41.73 31.01
CA LEU A 558 50.95 41.00 29.76
C LEU A 558 49.78 40.01 29.63
N ALA A 559 49.01 40.12 28.55
CA ALA A 559 48.04 39.10 28.16
C ALA A 559 48.74 38.06 27.30
N TYR A 560 48.52 36.77 27.55
CA TYR A 560 49.17 35.70 26.83
C TYR A 560 48.20 34.63 26.36
N VAL A 561 48.62 33.91 25.31
CA VAL A 561 48.01 32.66 24.84
C VAL A 561 49.12 31.64 24.66
N ALA A 562 48.89 30.42 25.15
CA ALA A 562 49.82 29.30 25.05
C ALA A 562 49.12 28.09 24.42
N ILE A 563 49.85 27.33 23.61
CA ILE A 563 49.34 26.10 22.98
C ILE A 563 50.30 24.96 23.26
N GLY A 564 49.78 23.80 23.64
CA GLY A 564 50.56 22.63 24.04
C GLY A 564 49.72 21.35 24.05
N ARG A 565 50.29 20.25 24.58
CA ARG A 565 49.57 18.99 24.79
C ARG A 565 50.09 18.23 25.99
#